data_AF-L0IMF3-F1
#
_entry.id   AF-L0IMF3-F1
#
_cell.length_a   1.000
_cell.length_b   1.000
_cell.length_c   1.000
_cell.angle_alpha   90.00
_cell.angle_beta   90.00
_cell.angle_gamma   90.00
#
_symmetry.space_group_name_H-M   'P 1'
#
loop_
_entity.id
_entity.type
_entity.pdbx_description
1 polymer ?
#
loop_
_entity_poly.entity_id
_entity_poly.type
_entity_poly.pdbx_seq_one_letter_code
_entity_poly.pdbx_strand_id
1 'polypeptide(L)'
;MTKHVAAAIALLATPVAVMSGCSNQSGTNPSATTTTGPASSAQKLTTQLNTSDGKHVADATIDFTSGYATVTVETSEAGVLSPGFHGLHIHAVGKCEGDFSSAGEHFQASGHTGQPASGDLPPLLVRSDGSGKLVATSDGFTEDQLKGPQGSSIVLHQSANLDGGSDQRLACGVLSPESTTSTSVSVSTSTSTVTTGATTTAVPPATVTETTPSPTSVTTTTAPSMSTSTSTVTVIQPPSIPPITVPGG
;
A
#
# COMPACT_ATOMS: atom_id res chain seq x y z
N MET A 1 39.68 55.76 -22.59
CA MET A 1 40.08 54.89 -23.72
C MET A 1 38.85 54.09 -24.12
N THR A 2 37.89 54.76 -24.75
CA THR A 2 37.53 54.73 -26.19
C THR A 2 36.46 53.68 -26.47
N LYS A 3 35.23 54.20 -26.65
CA LYS A 3 34.03 53.53 -27.14
C LYS A 3 34.16 53.33 -28.66
N HIS A 4 33.61 52.25 -29.22
CA HIS A 4 33.22 52.22 -30.62
C HIS A 4 31.81 51.65 -30.79
N VAL A 5 31.04 52.44 -31.56
CA VAL A 5 29.65 52.29 -32.01
C VAL A 5 29.69 52.17 -33.53
N ALA A 6 28.88 51.30 -34.14
CA ALA A 6 28.24 51.42 -35.48
C ALA A 6 27.53 50.07 -35.79
N ALA A 7 26.19 49.96 -35.91
CA ALA A 7 25.26 50.41 -36.96
C ALA A 7 25.61 49.81 -38.35
N ALA A 8 24.95 48.73 -38.81
CA ALA A 8 23.64 48.61 -39.47
C ALA A 8 23.69 48.77 -41.01
N ILE A 9 23.37 47.70 -41.77
CA ILE A 9 22.79 47.78 -43.13
C ILE A 9 21.72 46.70 -43.27
N ALA A 10 20.49 47.16 -43.52
CA ALA A 10 19.31 46.38 -43.88
C ALA A 10 19.26 46.18 -45.40
N LEU A 11 18.70 45.06 -45.84
CA LEU A 11 18.16 44.89 -47.20
C LEU A 11 16.82 44.15 -47.12
N LEU A 12 15.77 44.89 -47.51
CA LEU A 12 14.40 44.43 -47.64
C LEU A 12 14.20 43.63 -48.93
N ALA A 13 13.41 42.56 -48.86
CA ALA A 13 12.58 42.10 -49.97
C ALA A 13 11.40 41.25 -49.45
N THR A 14 10.24 41.90 -49.34
CA THR A 14 8.88 41.32 -49.29
C THR A 14 8.40 40.94 -50.70
N PRO A 15 7.20 40.36 -50.93
CA PRO A 15 6.45 39.32 -50.20
C PRO A 15 5.89 38.23 -51.17
N VAL A 16 5.46 37.06 -50.66
CA VAL A 16 4.41 36.27 -51.32
C VAL A 16 3.45 35.75 -50.26
N ALA A 17 2.23 36.28 -50.28
CA ALA A 17 1.08 35.72 -49.57
C ALA A 17 0.48 34.61 -50.43
N VAL A 18 0.30 33.42 -49.85
CA VAL A 18 -0.58 32.39 -50.42
C VAL A 18 -1.62 32.03 -49.35
N MET A 19 -2.85 32.42 -49.63
CA MET A 19 -4.06 31.99 -48.94
C MET A 19 -4.44 30.61 -49.49
N SER A 20 -4.60 29.57 -48.67
CA SER A 20 -5.50 28.43 -48.93
C SER A 20 -5.46 27.37 -47.81
N GLY A 21 -6.65 27.10 -47.27
CA GLY A 21 -7.08 25.73 -46.94
C GLY A 21 -6.86 25.23 -45.51
N CYS A 22 -7.91 25.29 -44.68
CA CYS A 22 -8.13 24.25 -43.67
C CYS A 22 -8.40 22.93 -44.40
N SER A 23 -7.59 21.91 -44.14
CA SER A 23 -7.88 20.52 -44.52
C SER A 23 -7.65 19.63 -43.32
N ASN A 24 -8.72 19.02 -42.83
CA ASN A 24 -8.65 17.87 -41.95
C ASN A 24 -7.95 16.74 -42.73
N GLN A 25 -6.73 16.37 -42.31
CA GLN A 25 -6.09 15.15 -42.78
C GLN A 25 -5.71 14.29 -41.57
N SER A 26 -6.49 13.23 -41.40
CA SER A 26 -6.17 12.05 -40.61
C SER A 26 -4.97 11.31 -41.24
N GLY A 27 -4.03 10.86 -40.40
CA GLY A 27 -2.89 9.97 -40.75
C GLY A 27 -1.74 10.72 -41.43
N THR A 28 -0.47 10.60 -41.03
CA THR A 28 0.27 9.47 -40.44
C THR A 28 1.46 10.02 -39.66
N ASN A 29 1.75 9.36 -38.55
CA ASN A 29 2.75 9.67 -37.52
C ASN A 29 4.19 9.77 -38.08
N PRO A 30 4.90 10.91 -38.01
CA PRO A 30 6.34 10.91 -38.19
C PRO A 30 6.99 10.35 -36.93
N SER A 31 7.67 9.22 -37.10
CA SER A 31 8.53 8.57 -36.11
C SER A 31 9.47 9.60 -35.46
N ALA A 32 9.06 10.10 -34.30
CA ALA A 32 9.92 10.85 -33.41
C ALA A 32 10.93 9.84 -32.84
N THR A 33 12.19 9.97 -33.24
CA THR A 33 13.30 9.32 -32.56
C THR A 33 13.40 9.92 -31.16
N THR A 34 12.67 9.32 -30.22
CA THR A 34 12.82 9.58 -28.80
C THR A 34 14.23 9.13 -28.43
N THR A 35 15.10 10.08 -28.13
CA THR A 35 16.31 9.81 -27.35
C THR A 35 15.84 9.32 -25.99
N THR A 36 15.73 8.00 -25.84
CA THR A 36 15.57 7.34 -24.55
C THR A 36 16.89 7.49 -23.81
N GLY A 37 17.08 8.64 -23.15
CA GLY A 37 17.95 8.67 -21.97
C GLY A 37 17.42 7.62 -20.99
N PRO A 38 18.27 7.00 -20.16
CA PRO A 38 17.79 6.05 -19.17
C PRO A 38 16.74 6.76 -18.32
N ALA A 39 15.47 6.37 -18.50
CA ALA A 39 14.44 6.68 -17.55
C ALA A 39 14.94 6.10 -16.23
N SER A 40 15.21 6.97 -15.25
CA SER A 40 15.36 6.53 -13.86
C SER A 40 14.13 5.69 -13.58
N SER A 41 14.30 4.37 -13.49
CA SER A 41 13.22 3.44 -13.24
C SER A 41 12.61 3.88 -11.93
N ALA A 42 11.36 4.34 -11.94
CA ALA A 42 10.67 4.72 -10.72
C ALA A 42 10.64 3.50 -9.80
N GLN A 43 11.44 3.58 -8.74
CA GLN A 43 11.58 2.57 -7.71
C GLN A 43 10.36 2.71 -6.80
N LYS A 44 9.45 1.74 -6.83
CA LYS A 44 8.14 1.84 -6.17
C LYS A 44 7.81 0.56 -5.43
N LEU A 45 7.37 0.70 -4.18
CA LEU A 45 6.77 -0.37 -3.38
C LEU A 45 5.32 -0.04 -3.09
N THR A 46 4.44 -1.03 -3.14
CA THR A 46 3.01 -0.87 -2.85
C THR A 46 2.52 -2.05 -2.03
N THR A 47 1.63 -1.80 -1.07
CA THR A 47 1.03 -2.86 -0.28
C THR A 47 -0.33 -2.45 0.28
N GLN A 48 -1.15 -3.45 0.59
CA GLN A 48 -2.41 -3.30 1.30
C GLN A 48 -2.18 -3.62 2.76
N LEU A 49 -2.65 -2.77 3.66
CA LEU A 49 -2.65 -3.02 5.09
C LEU A 49 -3.94 -3.74 5.45
N ASN A 50 -3.80 -4.94 6.01
CA ASN A 50 -4.91 -5.76 6.44
C ASN A 50 -4.85 -6.03 7.95
N THR A 51 -6.00 -6.14 8.60
CA THR A 51 -6.10 -6.62 9.99
C THR A 51 -5.81 -8.13 10.06
N SER A 52 -5.65 -8.66 11.28
CA SER A 52 -5.35 -10.08 11.50
C SER A 52 -6.46 -11.03 11.02
N ASP A 53 -7.69 -10.54 10.94
CA ASP A 53 -8.85 -11.22 10.35
C ASP A 53 -8.94 -11.06 8.81
N GLY A 54 -7.99 -10.35 8.19
CA GLY A 54 -7.90 -10.17 6.75
C GLY A 54 -8.70 -9.00 6.19
N LYS A 55 -9.28 -8.13 7.03
CA LYS A 55 -10.00 -6.94 6.57
C LYS A 55 -9.02 -5.89 6.07
N HIS A 56 -9.22 -5.40 4.85
CA HIS A 56 -8.45 -4.30 4.27
C HIS A 56 -8.78 -2.96 4.93
N VAL A 57 -7.76 -2.23 5.39
CA VAL A 57 -7.93 -0.95 6.12
C VAL A 57 -7.31 0.25 5.42
N ALA A 58 -6.22 0.05 4.68
CA ALA A 58 -5.49 1.12 4.02
C ALA A 58 -4.61 0.59 2.88
N ASP A 59 -4.27 1.48 1.97
CA ASP A 59 -3.28 1.27 0.93
C ASP A 59 -2.03 2.10 1.23
N ALA A 60 -0.86 1.50 1.05
CA ALA A 60 0.42 2.17 1.19
C ALA A 60 1.24 2.10 -0.11
N THR A 61 1.88 3.21 -0.43
CA THR A 61 2.80 3.36 -1.56
C THR A 61 4.06 4.05 -1.08
N ILE A 62 5.23 3.57 -1.50
CA ILE A 62 6.52 4.22 -1.29
C ILE A 62 7.17 4.42 -2.66
N ASP A 63 7.28 5.67 -3.08
CA ASP A 63 7.97 6.07 -4.30
C ASP A 63 9.37 6.61 -3.95
N PHE A 64 10.41 5.97 -4.45
CA PHE A 64 11.79 6.42 -4.27
C PHE A 64 12.20 7.26 -5.48
N THR A 65 12.45 8.54 -5.26
CA THR A 65 12.81 9.49 -6.32
C THR A 65 13.73 10.55 -5.74
N SER A 66 14.72 11.00 -6.51
CA SER A 66 15.62 12.08 -6.11
C SER A 66 16.38 11.84 -4.78
N GLY A 67 16.65 10.58 -4.43
CA GLY A 67 17.44 10.21 -3.26
C GLY A 67 16.69 10.11 -1.93
N TYR A 68 15.35 10.21 -1.94
CA TYR A 68 14.51 10.00 -0.75
C TYR A 68 13.24 9.21 -1.10
N ALA A 69 12.54 8.72 -0.07
CA ALA A 69 11.29 8.01 -0.17
C ALA A 69 10.10 8.96 0.04
N THR A 70 9.08 8.88 -0.81
CA THR A 70 7.76 9.49 -0.60
C THR A 70 6.77 8.40 -0.22
N VAL A 71 6.34 8.39 1.04
CA VAL A 71 5.38 7.44 1.58
C VAL A 71 3.98 8.05 1.54
N THR A 72 3.05 7.37 0.86
CA THR A 72 1.62 7.70 0.84
C THR A 72 0.85 6.57 1.49
N VAL A 73 0.02 6.87 2.49
CA VAL A 73 -0.92 5.92 3.10
C VAL A 73 -2.31 6.52 3.10
N GLU A 74 -3.29 5.77 2.63
CA GLU A 74 -4.68 6.21 2.53
C GLU A 74 -5.63 5.10 2.99
N THR A 75 -6.62 5.45 3.80
CA THR A 75 -7.64 4.49 4.26
C THR A 75 -8.46 3.97 3.09
N SER A 76 -8.71 2.66 3.03
CA SER A 76 -9.47 2.03 1.95
C SER A 76 -10.96 2.38 1.99
N GLU A 77 -11.52 2.47 3.20
CA GLU A 77 -12.92 2.83 3.43
C GLU A 77 -13.06 3.65 4.73
N ALA A 78 -14.05 4.55 4.74
CA ALA A 78 -14.44 5.32 5.91
C ALA A 78 -14.97 4.41 7.04
N GLY A 79 -14.71 4.78 8.29
CA GLY A 79 -15.23 4.08 9.48
C GLY A 79 -14.54 2.75 9.82
N VAL A 80 -13.50 2.35 9.08
CA VAL A 80 -12.71 1.14 9.40
C VAL A 80 -11.76 1.37 10.56
N LEU A 81 -11.16 2.56 10.63
CA LEU A 81 -10.29 3.00 11.73
C LEU A 81 -11.05 3.98 12.65
N SER A 82 -10.72 3.95 13.94
CA SER A 82 -11.22 4.93 14.90
C SER A 82 -10.68 6.33 14.58
N PRO A 83 -11.44 7.42 14.83
CA PRO A 83 -10.89 8.76 14.74
C PRO A 83 -9.71 8.98 15.69
N GLY A 84 -8.67 9.66 15.23
CA GLY A 84 -7.46 9.93 16.02
C GLY A 84 -6.16 9.71 15.26
N PHE A 85 -5.05 9.77 15.98
CA PHE A 85 -3.73 9.50 15.44
C PHE A 85 -3.37 8.02 15.58
N HIS A 86 -2.93 7.42 14.48
CA HIS A 86 -2.46 6.05 14.39
C HIS A 86 -0.98 6.04 14.02
N GLY A 87 -0.15 5.39 14.83
CA GLY A 87 1.28 5.25 14.57
C GLY A 87 1.52 4.44 13.30
N LEU A 88 2.56 4.79 12.56
CA LEU A 88 2.88 4.16 11.29
C LEU A 88 4.39 3.92 11.25
N HIS A 89 4.78 2.66 11.13
CA HIS A 89 6.20 2.29 11.16
C HIS A 89 6.51 1.25 10.08
N ILE A 90 7.69 1.35 9.49
CA ILE A 90 8.27 0.24 8.72
C ILE A 90 8.93 -0.71 9.72
N HIS A 91 8.62 -1.99 9.62
CA HIS A 91 9.15 -3.07 10.44
C HIS A 91 10.17 -3.91 9.67
N ALA A 92 11.10 -4.50 10.43
CA ALA A 92 12.32 -5.12 9.91
C ALA A 92 12.12 -6.44 9.17
N VAL A 93 10.93 -7.04 9.24
CA VAL A 93 10.64 -8.34 8.63
C VAL A 93 9.41 -8.24 7.71
N GLY A 94 9.54 -8.82 6.52
CA GLY A 94 8.51 -8.91 5.49
C GLY A 94 7.41 -9.93 5.78
N LYS A 95 6.84 -9.94 6.99
CA LYS A 95 5.82 -10.89 7.45
C LYS A 95 4.70 -10.19 8.23
N CYS A 96 3.45 -10.58 7.96
CA CYS A 96 2.25 -10.06 8.61
C CYS A 96 1.38 -11.20 9.14
N GLU A 97 1.87 -11.98 10.11
CA GLU A 97 1.21 -13.15 10.68
C GLU A 97 0.75 -12.89 12.12
N GLY A 98 -0.32 -13.55 12.56
CA GLY A 98 -0.82 -13.49 13.93
C GLY A 98 -1.24 -12.07 14.36
N ASP A 99 -0.71 -11.61 15.48
CA ASP A 99 -0.85 -10.24 16.00
C ASP A 99 0.16 -9.25 15.40
N PHE A 100 0.77 -9.64 14.28
CA PHE A 100 1.84 -8.94 13.56
C PHE A 100 3.16 -8.84 14.31
N SER A 101 3.35 -9.54 15.43
CA SER A 101 4.68 -9.69 16.07
C SER A 101 5.71 -10.29 15.11
N SER A 102 5.29 -11.08 14.11
CA SER A 102 6.14 -11.62 13.04
C SER A 102 6.87 -10.55 12.22
N ALA A 103 6.35 -9.32 12.16
CA ALA A 103 6.99 -8.21 11.48
C ALA A 103 8.30 -7.78 12.16
N GLY A 104 8.51 -8.20 13.41
CA GLY A 104 9.69 -7.86 14.20
C GLY A 104 9.63 -6.43 14.75
N GLU A 105 10.81 -5.89 15.05
CA GLU A 105 11.02 -4.52 15.54
C GLU A 105 10.93 -3.49 14.41
N HIS A 106 11.00 -2.20 14.76
CA HIS A 106 11.07 -1.11 13.78
C HIS A 106 12.32 -1.28 12.90
N PHE A 107 12.19 -0.93 11.62
CA PHE A 107 13.27 -1.01 10.66
C PHE A 107 14.38 -0.02 11.04
N GLN A 108 15.62 -0.52 11.06
CA GLN A 108 16.82 0.28 11.27
C GLN A 108 17.73 0.09 10.07
N ALA A 109 18.09 1.19 9.40
CA ALA A 109 19.07 1.15 8.33
C ALA A 109 20.43 0.69 8.87
N SER A 110 21.25 0.05 8.02
CA SER A 110 22.55 -0.45 8.45
C SER A 110 23.41 0.64 9.08
N GLY A 111 23.85 0.41 10.32
CA GLY A 111 24.63 1.37 11.09
C GLY A 111 23.81 2.35 11.94
N HIS A 112 22.48 2.35 11.81
CA HIS A 112 21.57 3.11 12.67
C HIS A 112 21.06 2.25 13.83
N THR A 113 21.06 2.81 15.05
CA THR A 113 20.55 2.14 16.27
C THR A 113 19.83 3.09 17.22
N GLY A 114 19.71 4.36 16.83
CA GLY A 114 19.10 5.42 17.65
C GLY A 114 17.59 5.49 17.50
N GLN A 115 17.03 6.48 18.21
CA GLN A 115 15.64 6.92 18.08
C GLN A 115 15.60 8.34 17.48
N PRO A 116 14.64 8.67 16.60
CA PRO A 116 13.65 7.75 16.01
C PRO A 116 14.32 6.67 15.15
N ALA A 117 13.72 5.48 15.05
CA ALA A 117 14.21 4.44 14.17
C ALA A 117 14.12 4.88 12.71
N SER A 118 14.94 4.28 11.84
CA SER A 118 14.95 4.64 10.42
C SER A 118 13.58 4.46 9.75
N GLY A 119 12.82 3.47 10.18
CA GLY A 119 11.49 3.15 9.69
C GLY A 119 10.34 3.96 10.32
N ASP A 120 10.62 4.89 11.23
CA ASP A 120 9.57 5.69 11.87
C ASP A 120 8.99 6.72 10.90
N LEU A 121 7.66 6.81 10.86
CA LEU A 121 6.94 7.74 10.00
C LEU A 121 6.01 8.64 10.83
N PRO A 122 5.62 9.83 10.32
CA PRO A 122 4.57 10.61 10.94
C PRO A 122 3.28 9.79 11.07
N PRO A 123 2.47 10.00 12.13
CA PRO A 123 1.26 9.22 12.35
C PRO A 123 0.19 9.57 11.30
N LEU A 124 -0.64 8.58 10.97
CA LEU A 124 -1.84 8.77 10.16
C LEU A 124 -2.93 9.43 11.02
N LEU A 125 -3.37 10.62 10.64
CA LEU A 125 -4.55 11.26 11.25
C LEU A 125 -5.83 10.76 10.56
N VAL A 126 -6.65 10.03 11.32
CA VAL A 126 -7.98 9.59 10.90
C VAL A 126 -9.03 10.58 11.40
N ARG A 127 -9.82 11.11 10.47
CA ARG A 127 -10.89 12.10 10.72
C ARG A 127 -12.09 11.45 11.42
N SER A 128 -13.05 12.26 11.84
CA SER A 128 -14.28 11.80 12.49
C SER A 128 -15.15 10.87 11.63
N ASP A 129 -15.04 10.96 10.30
CA ASP A 129 -15.71 10.05 9.37
C ASP A 129 -14.95 8.72 9.18
N GLY A 130 -13.80 8.54 9.82
CA GLY A 130 -12.95 7.36 9.74
C GLY A 130 -12.09 7.29 8.47
N SER A 131 -12.01 8.36 7.69
CA SER A 131 -11.06 8.47 6.58
C SER A 131 -9.75 9.13 7.03
N GLY A 132 -8.64 8.73 6.42
CA GLY A 132 -7.31 9.29 6.69
C GLY A 132 -6.40 9.22 5.47
N LYS A 133 -5.52 10.20 5.34
CA LYS A 133 -4.48 10.23 4.31
C LYS A 133 -3.22 10.87 4.85
N LEU A 134 -2.10 10.19 4.67
CA LEU A 134 -0.75 10.66 4.96
C LEU A 134 0.05 10.70 3.66
N VAL A 135 0.79 11.79 3.47
CA VAL A 135 1.89 11.87 2.51
C VAL A 135 3.08 12.44 3.26
N ALA A 136 4.16 11.67 3.34
CA ALA A 136 5.38 12.04 4.06
C ALA A 136 6.61 11.68 3.23
N THR A 137 7.72 12.36 3.50
CA THR A 137 9.02 12.02 2.92
C THR A 137 9.95 11.50 4.00
N SER A 138 10.82 10.54 3.66
CA SER A 138 11.88 10.05 4.54
C SER A 138 13.16 9.81 3.74
N ASP A 139 14.29 10.15 4.34
CA ASP A 139 15.64 9.81 3.89
C ASP A 139 16.29 8.73 4.78
N GLY A 140 15.51 8.12 5.69
CA GLY A 140 16.00 7.12 6.65
C GLY A 140 16.25 5.73 6.06
N PHE A 141 15.74 5.44 4.86
CA PHE A 141 15.87 4.13 4.21
C PHE A 141 15.85 4.22 2.69
N THR A 142 16.39 3.21 2.02
CA THR A 142 16.35 3.04 0.56
C THR A 142 15.54 1.82 0.15
N GLU A 143 15.15 1.75 -1.12
CA GLU A 143 14.41 0.60 -1.67
C GLU A 143 15.19 -0.72 -1.47
N ASP A 144 16.49 -0.73 -1.76
CA ASP A 144 17.34 -1.92 -1.64
C ASP A 144 17.41 -2.42 -0.19
N GLN A 145 17.41 -1.50 0.76
CA GLN A 145 17.38 -1.84 2.18
C GLN A 145 16.05 -2.48 2.58
N LEU A 146 14.92 -1.95 2.10
CA LEU A 146 13.59 -2.50 2.35
C LEU A 146 13.37 -3.86 1.65
N LYS A 147 14.08 -4.12 0.55
CA LYS A 147 14.11 -5.39 -0.19
C LYS A 147 15.23 -6.33 0.24
N GLY A 148 15.89 -6.05 1.38
CA GLY A 148 16.95 -6.88 1.92
C GLY A 148 16.48 -8.32 2.21
N PRO A 149 17.37 -9.22 2.66
CA PRO A 149 17.05 -10.64 2.85
C PRO A 149 15.83 -10.89 3.75
N GLN A 150 15.63 -10.06 4.77
CA GLN A 150 14.49 -10.16 5.67
C GLN A 150 13.20 -9.52 5.13
N GLY A 151 13.29 -8.84 3.99
CA GLY A 151 12.23 -8.00 3.48
C GLY A 151 11.90 -6.86 4.44
N SER A 152 10.68 -6.36 4.35
CA SER A 152 10.14 -5.36 5.28
C SER A 152 8.62 -5.33 5.17
N SER A 153 7.98 -4.81 6.21
CA SER A 153 6.54 -4.57 6.25
C SER A 153 6.24 -3.18 6.78
N ILE A 154 5.04 -2.69 6.55
CA ILE A 154 4.52 -1.47 7.15
C ILE A 154 3.39 -1.85 8.11
N VAL A 155 3.43 -1.29 9.32
CA VAL A 155 2.48 -1.59 10.38
C VAL A 155 1.78 -0.31 10.81
N LEU A 156 0.46 -0.40 10.92
CA LEU A 156 -0.40 0.63 11.46
C LEU A 156 -0.76 0.26 12.91
N HIS A 157 -0.48 1.15 13.85
CA HIS A 157 -0.74 0.97 15.27
C HIS A 157 -2.03 1.63 15.71
N GLN A 158 -2.57 1.19 16.85
CA GLN A 158 -3.79 1.75 17.42
C GLN A 158 -3.61 3.17 17.97
N SER A 159 -2.44 3.44 18.53
CA SER A 159 -2.09 4.75 19.09
C SER A 159 -0.91 5.33 18.32
N ALA A 160 -0.71 6.63 18.51
CA ALA A 160 0.28 7.43 17.80
C ALA A 160 1.72 7.19 18.27
N ASN A 161 1.99 6.30 19.24
CA ASN A 161 3.26 6.33 19.99
C ASN A 161 4.47 6.43 19.06
N LEU A 162 5.09 7.62 19.08
CA LEU A 162 6.20 8.01 18.22
C LEU A 162 7.56 7.60 18.81
N ASP A 163 7.54 6.97 19.98
CA ASP A 163 8.70 6.55 20.77
C ASP A 163 8.94 5.03 20.72
N GLY A 164 8.18 4.29 19.91
CA GLY A 164 8.34 2.84 19.72
C GLY A 164 7.76 1.98 20.87
N GLY A 165 6.83 2.53 21.65
CA GLY A 165 6.07 1.75 22.64
C GLY A 165 5.26 0.60 22.01
N SER A 166 5.07 -0.49 22.75
CA SER A 166 4.34 -1.69 22.31
C SER A 166 2.83 -1.44 22.25
N ASP A 167 2.40 -0.66 21.28
CA ASP A 167 0.99 -0.43 21.00
C ASP A 167 0.45 -1.56 20.15
N GLN A 168 -0.84 -1.88 20.33
CA GLN A 168 -1.54 -2.86 19.51
C GLN A 168 -1.34 -2.56 18.01
N ARG A 169 -0.80 -3.54 17.28
CA ARG A 169 -0.63 -3.51 15.83
C ARG A 169 -2.00 -3.83 15.21
N LEU A 170 -2.62 -2.84 14.56
CA LEU A 170 -3.98 -2.97 14.01
C LEU A 170 -3.99 -3.63 12.63
N ALA A 171 -3.04 -3.25 11.79
CA ALA A 171 -2.94 -3.76 10.42
C ALA A 171 -1.49 -3.78 9.94
N CYS A 172 -1.22 -4.68 9.01
CA CYS A 172 0.10 -4.89 8.45
C CYS A 172 0.03 -5.12 6.94
N GLY A 173 1.01 -4.59 6.21
CA GLY A 173 1.21 -4.83 4.79
C GLY A 173 2.66 -5.18 4.50
N VAL A 174 2.92 -6.28 3.78
CA VAL A 174 4.28 -6.66 3.38
C VAL A 174 4.73 -5.75 2.24
N LEU A 175 5.86 -5.06 2.40
CA LEU A 175 6.48 -4.23 1.37
C LEU A 175 7.41 -5.06 0.48
N SER A 176 8.17 -5.95 1.10
CA SER A 176 8.97 -6.97 0.44
C SER A 176 8.95 -8.21 1.32
N PRO A 177 8.67 -9.42 0.78
CA PRO A 177 8.64 -10.62 1.59
C PRO A 177 10.04 -10.95 2.11
N GLU A 178 10.10 -11.59 3.28
CA GLU A 178 11.32 -12.24 3.73
C GLU A 178 11.77 -13.25 2.67
N SER A 179 12.96 -13.04 2.13
CA SER A 179 13.58 -13.98 1.21
C SER A 179 14.00 -15.20 2.01
N THR A 180 13.13 -16.19 2.06
CA THR A 180 13.58 -17.55 2.34
C THR A 180 14.52 -17.90 1.21
N THR A 181 15.83 -17.78 1.42
CA THR A 181 16.80 -18.48 0.58
C THR A 181 16.42 -19.93 0.73
N SER A 182 15.66 -20.42 -0.24
CA SER A 182 15.47 -21.83 -0.50
C SER A 182 16.88 -22.36 -0.65
N THR A 183 17.44 -22.86 0.46
CA THR A 183 18.34 -23.99 0.37
C THR A 183 17.52 -25.00 -0.39
N SER A 184 17.79 -25.10 -1.69
CA SER A 184 17.24 -26.13 -2.54
C SER A 184 17.69 -27.43 -1.92
N VAL A 185 16.87 -27.97 -1.01
CA VAL A 185 16.90 -29.36 -0.66
C VAL A 185 16.61 -30.05 -1.98
N SER A 186 17.66 -30.64 -2.56
CA SER A 186 17.54 -31.52 -3.71
C SER A 186 16.47 -32.54 -3.38
N VAL A 187 15.27 -32.35 -3.94
CA VAL A 187 14.25 -33.38 -3.96
C VAL A 187 14.83 -34.49 -4.83
N SER A 188 15.37 -35.53 -4.19
CA SER A 188 15.68 -36.77 -4.88
C SER A 188 14.38 -37.34 -5.40
N THR A 189 14.19 -37.24 -6.72
CA THR A 189 13.12 -37.90 -7.46
C THR A 189 13.22 -39.40 -7.25
N SER A 190 12.41 -39.97 -6.35
CA SER A 190 12.14 -41.40 -6.35
C SER A 190 11.09 -41.70 -7.42
N THR A 191 11.56 -42.15 -8.57
CA THR A 191 10.73 -42.65 -9.67
C THR A 191 10.07 -43.97 -9.25
N SER A 192 8.77 -43.95 -8.93
CA SER A 192 7.96 -45.17 -8.87
C SER A 192 7.31 -45.40 -10.23
N THR A 193 7.84 -46.37 -10.98
CA THR A 193 7.23 -46.90 -12.21
C THR A 193 5.95 -47.66 -11.89
N VAL A 194 4.81 -47.19 -12.42
CA VAL A 194 3.52 -47.89 -12.40
C VAL A 194 3.42 -48.73 -13.67
N THR A 195 3.43 -50.05 -13.52
CA THR A 195 3.18 -51.03 -14.59
C THR A 195 1.67 -51.20 -14.77
N THR A 196 1.14 -50.80 -15.93
CA THR A 196 -0.25 -51.03 -16.35
C THR A 196 -0.43 -52.48 -16.80
N GLY A 197 -1.13 -53.28 -16.00
CA GLY A 197 -1.66 -54.60 -16.38
C GLY A 197 -3.09 -54.47 -16.88
N ALA A 198 -3.31 -54.82 -18.16
CA ALA A 198 -4.64 -54.91 -18.76
C ALA A 198 -5.38 -56.14 -18.21
N THR A 199 -6.65 -55.98 -17.82
CA THR A 199 -7.57 -57.10 -17.61
C THR A 199 -8.93 -56.73 -18.16
N THR A 200 -9.33 -57.46 -19.19
CA THR A 200 -10.65 -57.45 -19.82
C THR A 200 -11.63 -58.20 -18.93
N THR A 201 -12.73 -57.60 -18.51
CA THR A 201 -13.89 -58.36 -18.02
C THR A 201 -15.18 -57.66 -18.40
N ALA A 202 -16.15 -58.48 -18.78
CA ALA A 202 -17.32 -58.20 -19.59
C ALA A 202 -18.39 -57.32 -18.94
N VAL A 203 -19.17 -56.69 -19.82
CA VAL A 203 -20.39 -55.92 -19.59
C VAL A 203 -21.57 -56.85 -19.20
N PRO A 204 -22.31 -56.57 -18.11
CA PRO A 204 -23.70 -56.98 -17.96
C PRO A 204 -24.70 -55.80 -18.14
N PRO A 205 -25.96 -56.08 -18.52
CA PRO A 205 -26.89 -55.09 -19.08
C PRO A 205 -27.70 -54.31 -18.02
N ALA A 206 -28.27 -53.21 -18.48
CA ALA A 206 -29.06 -52.24 -17.74
C ALA A 206 -30.32 -52.82 -17.08
N THR A 207 -30.58 -52.45 -15.83
CA THR A 207 -31.86 -52.63 -15.15
C THR A 207 -32.40 -51.28 -14.70
N VAL A 208 -33.61 -50.98 -15.15
CA VAL A 208 -34.40 -49.80 -14.81
C VAL A 208 -35.17 -50.10 -13.53
N THR A 209 -35.22 -49.18 -12.57
CA THR A 209 -36.18 -49.25 -11.46
C THR A 209 -36.59 -47.84 -11.03
N GLU A 210 -37.86 -47.51 -11.27
CA GLU A 210 -38.61 -46.43 -10.61
C GLU A 210 -38.79 -46.73 -9.11
N THR A 211 -38.69 -45.73 -8.23
CA THR A 211 -39.63 -45.59 -7.10
C THR A 211 -39.58 -44.18 -6.47
N THR A 212 -40.70 -43.46 -6.64
CA THR A 212 -41.50 -42.67 -5.68
C THR A 212 -40.85 -41.71 -4.66
N PRO A 213 -41.33 -40.43 -4.58
CA PRO A 213 -40.89 -39.45 -3.58
C PRO A 213 -41.72 -39.45 -2.28
N SER A 214 -41.12 -39.01 -1.17
CA SER A 214 -41.79 -38.70 0.11
C SER A 214 -40.93 -37.74 0.96
N PRO A 215 -41.46 -37.09 2.02
CA PRO A 215 -42.01 -35.75 1.93
C PRO A 215 -41.27 -34.67 2.75
N THR A 216 -41.64 -33.44 2.41
CA THR A 216 -41.47 -32.14 3.08
C THR A 216 -41.04 -32.14 4.55
N SER A 217 -39.94 -31.44 4.85
CA SER A 217 -39.64 -30.92 6.19
C SER A 217 -39.59 -29.39 6.14
N VAL A 218 -40.60 -28.76 6.74
CA VAL A 218 -40.67 -27.32 6.98
C VAL A 218 -39.68 -26.98 8.08
N THR A 219 -38.74 -26.06 7.82
CA THR A 219 -37.91 -25.47 8.88
C THR A 219 -38.36 -24.04 9.09
N THR A 220 -38.84 -23.78 10.30
CA THR A 220 -39.34 -22.50 10.79
C THR A 220 -38.20 -21.51 11.05
N THR A 221 -38.39 -20.30 10.54
CA THR A 221 -37.60 -19.10 10.81
C THR A 221 -37.60 -18.77 12.30
N THR A 222 -36.41 -18.64 12.90
CA THR A 222 -36.25 -17.98 14.20
C THR A 222 -35.26 -16.83 14.03
N ALA A 223 -35.77 -15.60 14.14
CA ALA A 223 -34.97 -14.39 14.13
C ALA A 223 -34.25 -14.20 15.48
N PRO A 224 -32.96 -13.81 15.50
CA PRO A 224 -32.31 -13.42 16.74
C PRO A 224 -32.76 -12.02 17.18
N SER A 225 -33.09 -11.91 18.47
CA SER A 225 -33.42 -10.68 19.19
C SER A 225 -32.24 -9.71 19.19
N MET A 226 -32.44 -8.48 18.68
CA MET A 226 -31.47 -7.39 18.81
C MET A 226 -31.50 -6.84 20.24
N SER A 227 -30.41 -7.02 20.99
CA SER A 227 -30.16 -6.26 22.21
C SER A 227 -29.66 -4.86 21.84
N THR A 228 -30.46 -3.85 22.13
CA THR A 228 -30.09 -2.44 22.06
C THR A 228 -29.32 -2.08 23.32
N SER A 229 -28.01 -1.83 23.20
CA SER A 229 -27.21 -1.20 24.27
C SER A 229 -27.23 0.32 24.06
N THR A 230 -27.77 1.04 25.03
CA THR A 230 -27.75 2.51 25.07
C THR A 230 -26.49 2.96 25.81
N SER A 231 -25.52 3.50 25.09
CA SER A 231 -24.35 4.14 25.71
C SER A 231 -24.67 5.59 26.08
N THR A 232 -24.63 5.89 27.37
CA THR A 232 -24.78 7.26 27.89
C THR A 232 -23.49 8.05 27.65
N VAL A 233 -23.55 9.08 26.81
CA VAL A 233 -22.46 10.04 26.60
C VAL A 233 -22.41 11.01 27.77
N THR A 234 -21.34 10.93 28.58
CA THR A 234 -21.05 11.96 29.60
C THR A 234 -20.30 13.09 28.93
N VAL A 235 -20.96 14.24 28.79
CA VAL A 235 -20.34 15.47 28.27
C VAL A 235 -19.45 16.05 29.36
N ILE A 236 -18.14 15.94 29.18
CA ILE A 236 -17.16 16.58 30.08
C ILE A 236 -17.02 18.04 29.65
N GLN A 237 -17.46 18.94 30.52
CA GLN A 237 -17.36 20.39 30.33
C GLN A 237 -15.88 20.82 30.35
N PRO A 238 -15.37 21.57 29.36
CA PRO A 238 -13.99 22.01 29.34
C PRO A 238 -13.71 23.00 30.49
N PRO A 239 -12.51 22.97 31.09
CA PRO A 239 -12.14 23.86 32.18
C PRO A 239 -12.09 25.32 31.69
N SER A 240 -12.68 26.22 32.47
CA SER A 240 -12.69 27.65 32.17
C SER A 240 -11.29 28.26 32.33
N ILE A 241 -10.77 28.87 31.28
CA ILE A 241 -9.47 29.55 31.28
C ILE A 241 -9.66 30.95 31.91
N PRO A 242 -8.91 31.30 32.98
CA PRO A 242 -8.96 32.64 33.55
C PRO A 242 -8.31 33.67 32.60
N PRO A 243 -8.77 34.93 32.60
CA PRO A 243 -8.25 35.96 31.71
C PRO A 243 -6.77 36.27 32.01
N ILE A 244 -5.96 36.28 30.96
CA ILE A 244 -4.54 36.67 31.02
C ILE A 244 -4.47 38.17 31.25
N THR A 245 -3.96 38.59 32.41
CA THR A 245 -3.63 39.99 32.69
C THR A 245 -2.25 40.27 32.11
N VAL A 246 -2.17 41.08 31.05
CA VAL A 246 -0.90 41.57 30.51
C VAL A 246 -0.46 42.78 31.36
N PRO A 247 0.70 42.75 32.03
CA PRO A 247 1.23 43.93 32.69
C PRO A 247 1.79 44.88 31.64
N GLY A 248 1.26 46.10 31.61
CA GLY A 248 1.74 47.17 30.74
C GLY A 248 3.14 47.63 31.12
N GLY A 249 4.03 47.69 30.13
CA GLY A 249 5.34 48.32 30.16
C GLY A 249 5.57 49.06 28.85
#